data_AF-A0A017RX42-F1
#
_entry.id   AF-A0A017RX42-F1
#
_cell.length_a   1.000
_cell.length_b   1.000
_cell.length_c   1.000
_cell.angle_alpha   90.00
_cell.angle_beta   90.00
_cell.angle_gamma   90.00
#
_symmetry.space_group_name_H-M   'P 1'
#
loop_
_entity.id
_entity.type
_entity.pdbx_description
1 polymer ?
#
loop_
_entity_poly.entity_id
_entity_poly.type
_entity_poly.pdbx_seq_one_letter_code
_entity_poly.pdbx_strand_id
1 'polypeptide(L)'
;MAVVIDRKNDELLVKFDYSPERIAKVKTIEGYRWNALQKTWIIPFNEDNLAALKCLYHNEQMKIVFEDNSEDSILIKRMEEELKLKGYSFKTRKSYLSHIKRFESYIIGKNIKDIAQQDIRNYILFLLDDEKSSHSFANQAISALKFLCSEVLKQGKIVETLPRPKRENKLPNVLSQEEVLRILKAVKNEKHKTLLFLIYSSGLRVGEVTRLKIEDIISSRMMIRVNQ
;
A
#
# COMPACT_ATOMS: atom_id res chain seq x y z
N MET A 1 -10.63 23.82 -10.95
CA MET A 1 -11.93 23.12 -10.85
C MET A 1 -11.77 21.75 -11.50
N ALA A 2 -11.77 20.69 -10.70
CA ALA A 2 -11.39 19.35 -11.14
C ALA A 2 -12.57 18.58 -11.74
N VAL A 3 -12.33 17.80 -12.79
CA VAL A 3 -13.29 16.80 -13.29
C VAL A 3 -13.13 15.56 -12.42
N VAL A 4 -14.22 15.15 -11.76
CA VAL A 4 -14.24 13.94 -10.94
C VAL A 4 -14.90 12.84 -11.75
N ILE A 5 -14.16 11.77 -12.00
CA ILE A 5 -14.72 10.57 -12.63
C ILE A 5 -14.76 9.49 -11.57
N ASP A 6 -15.95 8.98 -11.33
CA ASP A 6 -16.24 7.92 -10.40
C ASP A 6 -16.73 6.68 -11.17
N ARG A 7 -16.46 5.49 -10.65
CA ARG A 7 -16.89 4.23 -11.26
C ARG A 7 -17.77 3.52 -10.25
N LYS A 8 -18.98 3.16 -10.69
CA LYS A 8 -19.90 2.35 -9.92
C LYS A 8 -20.40 1.20 -10.80
N ASN A 9 -19.96 -0.02 -10.50
CA ASN A 9 -20.22 -1.22 -11.30
C ASN A 9 -19.74 -1.06 -12.76
N ASP A 10 -20.63 -1.25 -13.73
CA ASP A 10 -20.43 -1.09 -15.18
C ASP A 10 -20.77 0.33 -15.67
N GLU A 11 -20.77 1.33 -14.78
CA GLU A 11 -21.09 2.72 -15.11
C GLU A 11 -20.01 3.69 -14.61
N LEU A 12 -19.69 4.67 -15.45
CA LEU A 12 -18.81 5.80 -15.19
C LEU A 12 -19.65 7.04 -14.86
N LEU A 13 -19.45 7.59 -13.67
CA LEU A 13 -20.10 8.80 -13.17
C LEU A 13 -19.15 9.99 -13.34
N VAL A 14 -19.48 10.90 -14.24
CA VAL A 14 -18.67 12.10 -14.51
C VAL A 14 -19.32 13.31 -13.84
N LYS A 15 -18.58 13.95 -12.93
CA LYS A 15 -18.96 15.14 -12.15
C LYS A 15 -18.04 16.31 -12.47
N PHE A 16 -18.62 17.45 -12.84
CA PHE A 16 -17.92 18.72 -13.01
C PHE A 16 -18.88 19.90 -12.87
N ASP A 17 -18.34 21.09 -12.57
CA ASP A 17 -19.12 22.34 -12.55
C ASP A 17 -19.65 22.69 -13.94
N TYR A 18 -20.85 23.28 -13.99
CA TYR A 18 -21.54 23.62 -15.25
C TYR A 18 -20.62 24.40 -16.20
N SER A 19 -20.27 23.77 -17.32
CA SER A 19 -19.50 24.38 -18.40
C SER A 19 -20.04 23.82 -19.72
N PRO A 20 -20.48 24.67 -20.66
CA PRO A 20 -20.97 24.25 -21.97
C PRO A 20 -19.96 23.38 -22.74
N GLU A 21 -18.66 23.68 -22.61
CA GLU A 21 -17.57 22.94 -23.24
C GLU A 21 -17.45 21.51 -22.69
N ARG A 22 -17.57 21.35 -21.37
CA ARG A 22 -17.49 20.04 -20.71
C ARG A 22 -18.70 19.17 -21.02
N ILE A 23 -19.88 19.78 -21.16
CA ILE A 23 -21.10 19.08 -21.57
C ILE A 23 -20.98 18.60 -23.03
N ALA A 24 -20.42 19.42 -23.92
CA ALA A 24 -20.19 19.04 -25.31
C ALA A 24 -19.26 17.81 -25.42
N LYS A 25 -18.18 17.76 -24.61
CA LYS A 25 -17.27 16.61 -24.53
C LYS A 25 -17.95 15.31 -24.09
N VAL A 26 -18.83 15.36 -23.08
CA VAL A 26 -19.58 14.17 -22.61
C VAL A 26 -20.55 13.66 -23.67
N LYS A 27 -21.22 14.58 -24.38
CA LYS A 27 -22.18 14.22 -25.44
C LYS A 27 -21.53 13.56 -26.66
N THR A 28 -20.20 13.61 -26.77
CA THR A 28 -19.43 12.94 -27.84
C THR A 28 -19.29 11.43 -27.61
N ILE A 29 -19.53 10.94 -26.38
CA ILE A 29 -19.34 9.54 -26.01
C ILE A 29 -20.66 8.78 -26.14
N GLU A 30 -20.66 7.58 -26.72
CA GLU A 30 -21.89 6.80 -26.87
C GLU A 30 -22.46 6.29 -25.53
N GLY A 31 -23.79 6.30 -25.41
CA GLY A 31 -24.50 5.79 -24.23
C GLY A 31 -24.60 6.77 -23.05
N TYR A 32 -24.24 8.04 -23.22
CA TYR A 32 -24.36 9.04 -22.15
C TYR A 32 -25.82 9.24 -21.69
N ARG A 33 -26.03 9.34 -20.38
CA ARG A 33 -27.31 9.73 -19.77
C ARG A 33 -27.08 10.72 -18.64
N TRP A 34 -27.99 11.67 -18.48
CA TRP A 34 -27.95 12.61 -17.36
C TRP A 34 -28.76 12.07 -16.18
N ASN A 35 -28.16 12.04 -14.99
CA ASN A 35 -28.85 11.71 -13.74
C ASN A 35 -29.15 12.99 -12.97
N ALA A 36 -30.43 13.39 -12.96
CA ALA A 36 -30.88 14.61 -12.29
C ALA A 36 -30.81 14.54 -10.76
N LEU A 37 -30.92 13.33 -10.16
CA LEU A 37 -30.86 13.15 -8.71
C LEU A 37 -29.45 13.38 -8.17
N GLN A 38 -28.44 12.87 -8.88
CA GLN A 38 -27.04 12.98 -8.47
C GLN A 38 -26.28 14.14 -9.13
N LYS A 39 -26.94 14.87 -10.05
CA LYS A 39 -26.35 15.92 -10.89
C LYS A 39 -25.08 15.44 -11.59
N THR A 40 -25.15 14.24 -12.16
CA THR A 40 -24.00 13.54 -12.76
C THR A 40 -24.32 13.04 -14.16
N TRP A 41 -23.30 13.04 -15.02
CA TRP A 41 -23.36 12.31 -16.28
C TRP A 41 -22.99 10.86 -16.02
N ILE A 42 -23.78 9.92 -16.55
CA ILE A 42 -23.51 8.49 -16.49
C ILE A 42 -23.16 8.01 -17.89
N ILE A 43 -22.08 7.25 -18.02
CA ILE A 43 -21.59 6.66 -19.26
C ILE A 43 -21.35 5.17 -19.00
N PRO A 44 -21.75 4.25 -19.90
CA PRO A 44 -21.42 2.83 -19.77
C PRO A 44 -19.90 2.62 -19.71
N PHE A 45 -19.45 1.80 -18.77
CA PHE A 45 -18.04 1.43 -18.65
C PHE A 45 -17.64 0.54 -19.83
N ASN A 46 -16.77 1.05 -20.69
CA ASN A 46 -16.07 0.29 -21.72
C ASN A 46 -14.63 0.79 -21.80
N GLU A 47 -13.67 -0.05 -22.21
CA GLU A 47 -12.26 0.35 -22.32
C GLU A 47 -12.09 1.57 -23.26
N ASP A 48 -12.86 1.59 -24.34
CA ASP A 48 -12.90 2.70 -25.31
C ASP A 48 -13.46 3.99 -24.69
N ASN A 49 -14.53 3.90 -23.91
CA ASN A 49 -15.14 5.06 -23.24
C ASN A 49 -14.24 5.63 -22.16
N LEU A 50 -13.52 4.77 -21.43
CA LEU A 50 -12.54 5.20 -20.43
C LEU A 50 -11.33 5.88 -21.10
N ALA A 51 -10.85 5.34 -22.22
CA ALA A 51 -9.78 5.94 -23.01
C ALA A 51 -10.22 7.30 -23.59
N ALA A 52 -11.43 7.39 -24.12
CA ALA A 52 -12.03 8.63 -24.62
C ALA A 52 -12.13 9.70 -23.52
N LEU A 53 -12.62 9.35 -22.33
CA LEU A 53 -12.69 10.28 -21.19
C LEU A 53 -11.31 10.74 -20.74
N LYS A 54 -10.32 9.85 -20.68
CA LYS A 54 -8.93 10.21 -20.36
C LYS A 54 -8.32 11.16 -21.39
N CYS A 55 -8.65 10.97 -22.67
CA CYS A 55 -8.18 11.83 -23.76
C CYS A 55 -8.85 13.22 -23.72
N LEU A 56 -10.18 13.26 -23.58
CA LEU A 56 -10.98 14.50 -23.61
C LEU A 56 -10.68 15.44 -22.44
N TYR A 57 -10.24 14.90 -21.30
CA TYR A 57 -9.91 15.65 -20.09
C TYR A 57 -8.41 15.63 -19.75
N HIS A 58 -7.53 15.22 -20.68
CA HIS A 58 -6.08 15.11 -20.46
C HIS A 58 -5.42 16.43 -19.98
N ASN A 59 -5.96 17.57 -20.42
CA ASN A 59 -5.44 18.91 -20.07
C ASN A 59 -6.05 19.50 -18.79
N GLU A 60 -6.93 18.78 -18.09
CA GLU A 60 -7.61 19.25 -16.87
C GLU A 60 -7.18 18.43 -15.64
N GLN A 61 -7.17 19.05 -14.45
CA GLN A 61 -6.93 18.32 -13.20
C GLN A 61 -8.05 17.29 -12.99
N MET A 62 -7.74 16.02 -13.22
CA MET A 62 -8.68 14.91 -13.10
C MET A 62 -8.47 14.19 -11.77
N LYS A 63 -9.54 14.01 -11.00
CA LYS A 63 -9.57 13.09 -9.85
C LYS A 63 -10.41 11.90 -10.21
N ILE A 64 -9.76 10.76 -10.43
CA ILE A 64 -10.46 9.50 -10.60
C ILE A 64 -10.64 8.91 -9.20
N VAL A 65 -11.88 8.87 -8.72
CA VAL A 65 -12.24 8.30 -7.43
C VAL A 65 -13.04 7.06 -7.74
N PHE A 66 -12.41 5.88 -7.69
CA PHE A 66 -13.16 4.64 -7.79
C PHE A 66 -13.83 4.39 -6.42
N GLU A 67 -15.13 4.67 -6.28
CA GLU A 67 -15.91 4.09 -5.17
C GLU A 67 -16.10 2.60 -5.44
N ASP A 68 -15.07 1.80 -5.13
CA ASP A 68 -15.21 0.37 -4.99
C ASP A 68 -16.14 0.10 -3.80
N ASN A 69 -17.44 0.00 -4.11
CA ASN A 69 -18.43 -0.68 -3.27
C ASN A 69 -18.35 -2.20 -3.46
N SER A 70 -17.18 -2.73 -3.88
CA SER A 70 -16.92 -4.16 -3.87
C SER A 70 -16.88 -4.65 -2.41
N GLU A 71 -17.35 -5.87 -2.21
CA GLU A 71 -17.35 -6.51 -0.90
C GLU A 71 -15.91 -6.58 -0.31
N ASP A 72 -14.91 -6.63 -1.18
CA ASP A 72 -13.48 -6.61 -0.86
C ASP A 72 -13.01 -5.28 -0.26
N SER A 73 -13.53 -4.15 -0.73
CA SER A 73 -13.24 -2.82 -0.20
C SER A 73 -13.71 -2.67 1.25
N ILE A 74 -14.89 -3.23 1.57
CA ILE A 74 -15.43 -3.24 2.93
C ILE A 74 -14.55 -4.09 3.86
N LEU A 75 -14.08 -5.25 3.38
CA LEU A 75 -13.20 -6.12 4.17
C LEU A 75 -11.85 -5.48 4.45
N ILE A 76 -11.24 -4.85 3.45
CA ILE A 76 -9.96 -4.12 3.60
C ILE A 76 -10.10 -3.01 4.62
N LYS A 77 -11.20 -2.25 4.58
CA LYS A 77 -11.48 -1.20 5.57
C LYS A 77 -11.61 -1.78 6.98
N ARG A 78 -12.38 -2.86 7.14
CA ARG A 78 -12.53 -3.54 8.44
C ARG A 78 -11.19 -4.05 8.98
N MET A 79 -10.35 -4.63 8.12
CA MET A 79 -9.01 -5.07 8.50
C MET A 79 -8.14 -3.89 8.95
N GLU A 80 -8.20 -2.76 8.25
CA GLU A 80 -7.46 -1.55 8.64
C GLU A 80 -7.88 -1.02 10.01
N GLU A 81 -9.19 -1.02 10.28
CA GLU A 81 -9.77 -0.62 11.57
C GLU A 81 -9.30 -1.54 12.71
N GLU A 82 -9.39 -2.86 12.54
CA GLU A 82 -8.93 -3.85 13.53
C GLU A 82 -7.43 -3.71 13.82
N LEU A 83 -6.61 -3.54 12.78
CA LEU A 83 -5.17 -3.31 12.96
C LEU A 83 -4.90 -2.01 13.71
N LYS A 84 -5.68 -0.96 13.46
CA LYS A 84 -5.56 0.32 14.16
C LYS A 84 -5.94 0.17 15.64
N LEU A 85 -7.04 -0.52 15.94
CA LEU A 85 -7.49 -0.79 17.31
C LEU A 85 -6.45 -1.56 18.13
N LYS A 86 -5.75 -2.51 17.50
CA LYS A 86 -4.66 -3.26 18.15
C LYS A 86 -3.32 -2.51 18.21
N GLY A 87 -3.28 -1.24 17.83
CA GLY A 87 -2.09 -0.39 17.95
C GLY A 87 -0.99 -0.65 16.92
N TYR A 88 -1.30 -1.31 15.80
CA TYR A 88 -0.28 -1.56 14.77
C TYR A 88 0.16 -0.27 14.08
N SER A 89 1.48 -0.18 13.82
CA SER A 89 2.05 0.96 13.10
C SER A 89 1.45 1.10 11.70
N PHE A 90 1.45 2.33 11.16
CA PHE A 90 1.01 2.57 9.77
C PHE A 90 1.75 1.71 8.74
N LYS A 91 3.06 1.50 8.94
CA LYS A 91 3.87 0.65 8.04
C LYS A 91 3.41 -0.80 8.09
N THR A 92 3.13 -1.32 9.28
CA THR A 92 2.62 -2.69 9.45
C THR A 92 1.23 -2.83 8.84
N ARG A 93 0.35 -1.85 9.05
CA ARG A 93 -0.98 -1.81 8.42
C ARG A 93 -0.89 -1.89 6.90
N LYS A 94 -0.09 -1.00 6.30
CA LYS A 94 0.14 -0.99 4.85
C LYS A 94 0.70 -2.32 4.33
N SER A 95 1.66 -2.91 5.02
CA SER A 95 2.23 -4.21 4.67
C SER A 95 1.17 -5.32 4.70
N TYR A 96 0.37 -5.39 5.76
CA TYR A 96 -0.66 -6.42 5.92
C TYR A 96 -1.73 -6.30 4.84
N LEU A 97 -2.26 -5.09 4.60
CA LEU A 97 -3.24 -4.85 3.53
C LEU A 97 -2.67 -5.20 2.16
N SER A 98 -1.40 -4.88 1.91
CA SER A 98 -0.74 -5.25 0.64
C SER A 98 -0.62 -6.75 0.45
N HIS A 99 -0.38 -7.52 1.52
CA HIS A 99 -0.36 -8.98 1.45
C HIS A 99 -1.76 -9.55 1.16
N ILE A 100 -2.81 -8.98 1.75
CA ILE A 100 -4.19 -9.41 1.48
C ILE A 100 -4.58 -9.16 0.02
N LYS A 101 -4.31 -7.96 -0.51
CA LYS A 101 -4.56 -7.66 -1.93
C LYS A 101 -3.84 -8.62 -2.88
N ARG A 102 -2.60 -9.01 -2.53
CA ARG A 102 -1.84 -9.98 -3.33
C ARG A 102 -2.44 -11.38 -3.25
N PHE A 103 -2.94 -11.79 -2.10
CA PHE A 103 -3.61 -13.08 -1.93
C PHE A 103 -4.95 -13.11 -2.67
N GLU A 104 -5.73 -12.05 -2.57
CA GLU A 104 -6.98 -11.86 -3.33
C GLU A 104 -6.74 -11.99 -4.85
N SER A 105 -5.65 -11.36 -5.35
CA SER A 105 -5.23 -11.50 -6.74
C SER A 105 -4.79 -12.91 -7.13
N TYR A 106 -4.48 -13.78 -6.16
CA TYR A 106 -4.08 -15.18 -6.41
C TYR A 106 -5.30 -16.12 -6.47
N ILE A 107 -6.33 -15.88 -5.66
CA ILE A 107 -7.53 -16.73 -5.57
C ILE A 107 -8.65 -16.36 -6.57
N ILE A 108 -8.28 -15.84 -7.75
CA ILE A 108 -9.22 -15.30 -8.76
C ILE A 108 -10.44 -16.20 -8.93
N GLY A 109 -11.64 -15.63 -8.76
CA GLY A 109 -12.92 -16.34 -8.87
C GLY A 109 -13.43 -16.96 -7.57
N LYS A 110 -12.73 -16.79 -6.44
CA LYS A 110 -13.17 -17.23 -5.11
C LYS A 110 -13.28 -16.06 -4.14
N ASN A 111 -14.37 -15.99 -3.38
CA ASN A 111 -14.55 -14.98 -2.35
C ASN A 111 -13.61 -15.26 -1.17
N ILE A 112 -12.96 -14.22 -0.67
CA ILE A 112 -12.00 -14.30 0.43
C ILE A 112 -12.64 -14.78 1.76
N LYS A 113 -13.97 -14.70 1.91
CA LYS A 113 -14.71 -15.23 3.06
C LYS A 113 -14.85 -16.76 3.02
N ASP A 114 -14.73 -17.36 1.84
CA ASP A 114 -14.92 -18.80 1.59
C ASP A 114 -13.59 -19.55 1.47
N ILE A 115 -12.50 -18.92 1.90
CA ILE A 115 -11.16 -19.51 1.84
C ILE A 115 -11.06 -20.70 2.77
N ALA A 116 -10.50 -21.79 2.25
CA ALA A 116 -10.14 -22.97 3.01
C ALA A 116 -8.67 -22.94 3.38
N GLN A 117 -8.28 -23.79 4.33
CA GLN A 117 -6.89 -23.90 4.74
C GLN A 117 -5.98 -24.25 3.55
N GLN A 118 -6.48 -25.07 2.61
CA GLN A 118 -5.73 -25.48 1.45
C GLN A 118 -5.38 -24.30 0.52
N ASP A 119 -6.27 -23.31 0.37
CA ASP A 119 -6.00 -22.13 -0.47
C ASP A 119 -4.83 -21.32 0.09
N ILE A 120 -4.82 -21.14 1.42
CA ILE A 120 -3.73 -20.46 2.12
C ILE A 120 -2.43 -21.27 1.98
N ARG A 121 -2.48 -22.59 2.16
CA ARG A 121 -1.28 -23.45 1.98
C ARG A 121 -0.73 -23.36 0.57
N ASN A 122 -1.59 -23.48 -0.45
CA ASN A 122 -1.19 -23.38 -1.85
C ASN A 122 -0.56 -22.02 -2.17
N TYR A 123 -1.14 -20.94 -1.64
CA TYR A 123 -0.57 -19.61 -1.78
C TYR A 123 0.81 -19.47 -1.12
N ILE A 124 1.00 -20.02 0.09
CA ILE A 124 2.30 -19.99 0.74
C ILE A 124 3.34 -20.83 -0.02
N LEU A 125 2.95 -21.99 -0.56
CA LEU A 125 3.84 -22.79 -1.43
C LEU A 125 4.22 -22.01 -2.69
N PHE A 126 3.24 -21.38 -3.36
CA PHE A 126 3.50 -20.48 -4.48
C PHE A 126 4.49 -19.36 -4.14
N LEU A 127 4.42 -18.78 -2.94
CA LEU A 127 5.38 -17.78 -2.48
C LEU A 127 6.77 -18.34 -2.12
N LEU A 128 6.90 -19.64 -1.85
CA LEU A 128 8.19 -20.28 -1.56
C LEU A 128 8.86 -20.78 -2.84
N ASP A 129 8.07 -21.18 -3.84
CA ASP A 129 8.54 -21.60 -5.15
C ASP A 129 8.89 -20.41 -6.06
N ASP A 130 8.35 -19.21 -5.76
CA ASP A 130 8.73 -17.96 -6.43
C ASP A 130 10.12 -17.51 -5.99
N GLU A 131 11.10 -17.60 -6.90
CA GLU A 131 12.49 -17.17 -6.67
C GLU A 131 12.63 -15.70 -6.21
N LYS A 132 11.62 -14.87 -6.44
CA LYS A 132 11.62 -13.46 -6.01
C LYS A 132 11.17 -13.26 -4.56
N SER A 133 10.59 -14.28 -3.95
CA SER A 133 9.96 -14.20 -2.64
C SER A 133 10.85 -14.82 -1.56
N SER A 134 11.27 -14.00 -0.59
CA SER A 134 12.06 -14.50 0.54
C SER A 134 11.20 -15.22 1.59
N HIS A 135 11.83 -16.08 2.40
CA HIS A 135 11.18 -16.69 3.58
C HIS A 135 10.59 -15.64 4.54
N SER A 136 11.19 -14.45 4.63
CA SER A 136 10.64 -13.34 5.43
C SER A 136 9.35 -12.78 4.81
N PHE A 137 9.30 -12.68 3.48
CA PHE A 137 8.11 -12.23 2.76
C PHE A 137 6.95 -13.21 2.93
N ALA A 138 7.20 -14.52 2.77
CA ALA A 138 6.20 -15.56 3.03
C ALA A 138 5.72 -15.53 4.49
N ASN A 139 6.63 -15.34 5.47
CA ASN A 139 6.25 -15.21 6.87
C ASN A 139 5.39 -13.97 7.20
N GLN A 140 5.61 -12.85 6.50
CA GLN A 140 4.74 -11.67 6.60
C GLN A 140 3.36 -11.95 6.01
N ALA A 141 3.29 -12.60 4.84
CA ALA A 141 2.03 -13.02 4.23
C ALA A 141 1.23 -13.94 5.17
N ILE A 142 1.86 -14.95 5.77
CA ILE A 142 1.23 -15.84 6.77
C ILE A 142 0.67 -15.03 7.94
N SER A 143 1.40 -14.01 8.41
CA SER A 143 0.95 -13.22 9.56
C SER A 143 -0.24 -12.33 9.20
N ALA A 144 -0.25 -11.74 8.02
CA ALA A 144 -1.39 -10.99 7.49
C ALA A 144 -2.63 -11.87 7.31
N LEU A 145 -2.47 -13.07 6.73
CA LEU A 145 -3.55 -14.02 6.51
C LEU A 145 -4.08 -14.60 7.84
N LYS A 146 -3.20 -14.87 8.80
CA LYS A 146 -3.59 -15.26 10.16
C LYS A 146 -4.43 -14.18 10.83
N PHE A 147 -4.03 -12.92 10.69
CA PHE A 147 -4.77 -11.78 11.21
C PHE A 147 -6.15 -11.67 10.54
N LEU A 148 -6.21 -11.74 9.21
CA LEU A 148 -7.47 -11.70 8.47
C LEU A 148 -8.43 -12.79 8.93
N CYS A 149 -7.98 -14.05 8.97
CA CYS A 149 -8.83 -15.18 9.35
C CYS A 149 -9.30 -15.07 10.80
N SER A 150 -8.40 -14.76 11.74
CA SER A 150 -8.69 -14.79 13.17
C SER A 150 -9.48 -13.56 13.63
N GLU A 151 -9.08 -12.38 13.18
CA GLU A 151 -9.58 -11.11 13.71
C GLU A 151 -10.74 -10.55 12.89
N VAL A 152 -10.69 -10.68 11.56
CA VAL A 152 -11.66 -10.06 10.66
C VAL A 152 -12.78 -11.04 10.28
N LEU A 153 -12.42 -12.24 9.82
CA LEU A 153 -13.37 -13.27 9.36
C LEU A 153 -13.90 -14.14 10.51
N LYS A 154 -13.25 -14.10 11.68
CA LYS A 154 -13.57 -14.95 12.85
C LYS A 154 -13.52 -16.47 12.54
N GLN A 155 -12.65 -16.86 11.61
CA GLN A 155 -12.38 -18.22 11.15
C GLN A 155 -10.96 -18.69 11.55
N GLY A 156 -10.53 -18.43 12.79
CA GLY A 156 -9.16 -18.70 13.25
C GLY A 156 -8.70 -20.16 13.06
N LYS A 157 -9.61 -21.13 13.15
CA LYS A 157 -9.32 -22.57 12.96
C LYS A 157 -8.64 -22.90 11.63
N ILE A 158 -8.93 -22.14 10.58
CA ILE A 158 -8.39 -22.36 9.22
C ILE A 158 -6.86 -22.19 9.19
N VAL A 159 -6.31 -21.37 10.10
CA VAL A 159 -4.89 -20.97 10.08
C VAL A 159 -4.11 -21.43 11.31
N GLU A 160 -4.76 -22.11 12.26
CA GLU A 160 -4.13 -22.60 13.50
C GLU A 160 -2.94 -23.52 13.21
N THR A 161 -3.14 -24.51 12.34
CA THR A 161 -2.12 -25.54 12.02
C THR A 161 -1.25 -25.17 10.81
N LEU A 162 -1.27 -23.91 10.37
CA LEU A 162 -0.46 -23.48 9.23
C LEU A 162 1.03 -23.44 9.62
N PRO A 163 1.90 -24.24 8.95
CA PRO A 163 3.33 -24.22 9.22
C PRO A 163 3.95 -22.88 8.81
N ARG A 164 5.02 -22.49 9.50
CA ARG A 164 5.81 -21.30 9.14
C ARG A 164 7.15 -21.73 8.52
N PRO A 165 7.54 -21.15 7.38
CA PRO A 165 8.88 -21.33 6.84
C PRO A 165 9.93 -20.93 7.87
N LYS A 166 10.99 -21.75 7.98
CA LYS A 166 12.13 -21.44 8.87
C LYS A 166 12.71 -20.09 8.45
N ARG A 167 12.98 -19.23 9.43
CA ARG A 167 13.67 -17.97 9.15
C ARG A 167 15.10 -18.26 8.73
N GLU A 168 15.51 -17.72 7.59
CA GLU A 168 16.90 -17.72 7.18
C GLU A 168 17.71 -16.78 8.08
N ASN A 169 18.74 -17.30 8.73
CA ASN A 169 19.70 -16.49 9.47
C ASN A 169 20.88 -16.20 8.53
N LYS A 170 20.81 -15.09 7.79
CA LYS A 170 21.95 -14.61 7.00
C LYS A 170 22.93 -13.90 7.94
N LEU A 171 24.22 -14.23 7.83
CA LEU A 171 25.25 -13.48 8.53
C LEU A 171 25.24 -12.03 8.01
N PRO A 172 25.28 -11.02 8.90
CA PRO A 172 25.37 -9.64 8.48
C PRO A 172 26.65 -9.45 7.64
N ASN A 173 26.51 -8.95 6.42
CA ASN A 173 27.67 -8.47 5.67
C ASN A 173 28.03 -7.07 6.21
N VAL A 174 29.15 -6.98 6.92
CA VAL A 174 29.61 -5.73 7.53
C VAL A 174 30.64 -5.05 6.63
N LEU A 175 30.50 -3.73 6.47
CA LEU A 175 31.44 -2.93 5.71
C LEU A 175 32.76 -2.78 6.46
N SER A 176 33.87 -2.88 5.73
CA SER A 176 35.18 -2.48 6.22
C SER A 176 35.27 -0.97 6.45
N GLN A 177 36.23 -0.52 7.28
CA GLN A 177 36.45 0.91 7.52
C GLN A 177 36.75 1.67 6.21
N GLU A 178 37.50 1.06 5.30
CA GLU A 178 37.82 1.65 4.00
C GLU A 178 36.58 1.85 3.12
N GLU A 179 35.66 0.88 3.10
CA GLU A 179 34.38 1.00 2.41
C GLU A 179 33.52 2.11 2.98
N VAL A 180 33.44 2.22 4.30
CA VAL A 180 32.71 3.30 4.96
C VAL A 180 33.31 4.65 4.58
N LEU A 181 34.64 4.80 4.62
CA LEU A 181 35.31 6.04 4.23
C LEU A 181 35.04 6.39 2.75
N ARG A 182 35.02 5.40 1.85
CA ARG A 182 34.66 5.62 0.44
C ARG A 182 33.23 6.15 0.29
N ILE A 183 32.28 5.58 1.03
CA ILE A 183 30.89 6.05 1.05
C ILE A 183 30.82 7.50 1.56
N LEU A 184 31.43 7.80 2.70
CA LEU A 184 31.38 9.13 3.31
C LEU A 184 32.05 10.21 2.45
N LYS A 185 33.11 9.86 1.70
CA LYS A 185 33.78 10.77 0.75
C LYS A 185 32.97 11.00 -0.53
N ALA A 186 32.18 10.03 -0.96
CA ALA A 186 31.38 10.14 -2.19
C ALA A 186 30.15 11.06 -2.02
N VAL A 187 29.66 11.27 -0.79
CA VAL A 187 28.47 12.08 -0.53
C VAL A 187 28.80 13.57 -0.53
N LYS A 188 28.29 14.28 -1.55
CA LYS A 188 28.49 15.73 -1.74
C LYS A 188 27.56 16.60 -0.90
N ASN A 189 26.38 16.10 -0.54
CA ASN A 189 25.40 16.85 0.23
C ASN A 189 25.77 16.81 1.71
N GLU A 190 26.09 17.97 2.29
CA GLU A 190 26.57 18.08 3.68
C GLU A 190 25.56 17.54 4.70
N LYS A 191 24.26 17.75 4.49
CA LYS A 191 23.21 17.21 5.35
C LYS A 191 23.21 15.68 5.35
N HIS A 192 23.32 15.06 4.18
CA HIS A 192 23.35 13.59 4.06
C HIS A 192 24.65 13.03 4.63
N LYS A 193 25.76 13.72 4.41
CA LYS A 193 27.08 13.34 4.94
C LYS A 193 27.05 13.35 6.47
N THR A 194 26.55 14.41 7.09
CA THR A 194 26.36 14.50 8.55
C THR A 194 25.46 13.38 9.08
N LEU A 195 24.36 13.07 8.38
CA LEU A 195 23.47 11.97 8.77
C LEU A 195 24.20 10.62 8.78
N LEU A 196 25.00 10.34 7.76
CA LEU A 196 25.78 9.10 7.67
C LEU A 196 26.89 9.04 8.73
N PHE A 197 27.56 10.16 9.02
CA PHE A 197 28.52 10.24 10.11
C PHE A 197 27.86 9.93 11.46
N LEU A 198 26.68 10.48 11.73
CA LEU A 198 25.94 10.21 12.96
C LEU A 198 25.56 8.72 13.05
N ILE A 199 25.00 8.15 11.99
CA ILE A 199 24.66 6.70 11.95
C ILE A 199 25.90 5.86 12.27
N TYR A 200 27.02 6.13 11.60
CA TYR A 200 28.25 5.34 11.75
C TYR A 200 28.89 5.49 13.14
N SER A 201 28.99 6.73 13.64
CA SER A 201 29.69 7.03 14.90
C SER A 201 28.89 6.73 16.16
N SER A 202 27.54 6.83 16.09
CA SER A 202 26.66 6.67 17.26
C SER A 202 25.69 5.49 17.15
N GLY A 203 25.74 4.71 16.06
CA GLY A 203 24.94 3.50 15.89
C GLY A 203 23.44 3.75 15.75
N LEU A 204 23.03 4.99 15.41
CA LEU A 204 21.62 5.36 15.30
C LEU A 204 20.93 4.62 14.14
N ARG A 205 19.72 4.13 14.40
CA ARG A 205 18.84 3.61 13.34
C ARG A 205 18.36 4.76 12.45
N VAL A 206 18.05 4.46 11.19
CA VAL A 206 17.51 5.45 10.23
C VAL A 206 16.30 6.22 10.78
N GLY A 207 15.43 5.56 11.54
CA GLY A 207 14.27 6.21 12.14
C GLY A 207 14.63 7.19 13.25
N GLU A 208 15.69 6.90 14.01
CA GLU A 208 16.15 7.71 15.14
C GLU A 208 16.83 8.98 14.61
N VAL A 209 17.79 8.84 13.70
CA VAL A 209 18.54 9.99 13.14
C VAL A 209 17.65 10.94 12.32
N THR A 210 16.61 10.44 11.66
CA THR A 210 15.68 11.28 10.89
C THR A 210 14.69 12.05 11.75
N ARG A 211 14.51 11.67 13.02
CA ARG A 211 13.66 12.38 13.99
C ARG A 211 14.45 13.22 14.98
N LEU A 212 15.78 13.19 14.91
CA LEU A 212 16.65 13.91 15.83
C LEU A 212 16.40 15.42 15.75
N LYS A 213 16.24 16.06 16.91
CA LYS A 213 16.09 17.50 17.02
C LYS A 213 17.38 18.15 17.54
N ILE A 214 17.49 19.45 17.36
CA ILE A 214 18.64 20.23 17.87
C ILE A 214 18.74 20.08 19.40
N GLU A 215 17.61 20.09 20.11
CA GLU A 215 17.52 19.91 21.57
C GLU A 215 18.01 18.54 22.07
N ASP A 216 18.13 17.55 21.18
CA ASP A 216 18.62 16.22 21.51
C ASP A 216 20.16 16.14 21.46
N ILE A 217 20.84 17.16 20.92
CA ILE A 217 22.30 17.23 20.85
C ILE A 217 22.83 17.96 22.09
N ILE A 218 23.41 17.19 23.02
CA ILE A 218 23.95 17.70 24.27
C ILE A 218 25.46 17.83 24.12
N SER A 219 25.91 18.89 23.42
CA SER A 219 27.32 19.11 23.09
C SER A 219 28.21 19.25 24.32
N SER A 220 27.70 19.76 25.44
CA SER A 220 28.46 19.90 26.70
C SER A 220 28.95 18.56 27.27
N ARG A 221 28.30 17.46 26.90
CA ARG A 221 28.66 16.11 27.34
C ARG A 221 28.96 15.16 26.19
N MET A 222 29.00 15.67 24.95
CA MET A 222 29.15 14.87 23.73
C MET A 222 28.15 13.71 23.64
N MET A 223 26.89 13.98 24.00
CA MET A 223 25.82 12.98 24.00
C MET A 223 24.68 13.33 23.04
N ILE A 224 24.01 12.30 22.54
CA ILE A 224 22.80 12.41 21.72
C ILE A 224 21.66 11.72 22.47
N ARG A 225 20.57 12.44 22.73
CA ARG A 225 19.35 11.88 23.32
C ARG A 225 18.50 11.25 22.22
N VAL A 226 18.14 9.98 22.37
CA VAL A 226 17.27 9.27 21.42
C VAL A 226 15.88 9.11 22.02
N ASN A 227 14.90 9.79 21.41
CA ASN A 227 13.49 9.64 21.78
C ASN A 227 12.89 8.48 20.97
N GLN A 228 12.51 7.39 21.65
CA GLN A 228 11.93 6.19 21.02
C GLN A 228 10.45 6.35 20.70
#